data_AF-A0A537RL86-F1
#
_entry.id   AF-A0A537RL86-F1
#
_cell.length_a   1.000
_cell.length_b   1.000
_cell.length_c   1.000
_cell.angle_alpha   90.00
_cell.angle_beta   90.00
_cell.angle_gamma   90.00
#
_symmetry.space_group_name_H-M   'P 1'
#
loop_
_entity.id
_entity.type
_entity.pdbx_description
1 polymer ?
#
loop_
_entity_poly.entity_id
_entity_poly.type
_entity_poly.pdbx_seq_one_letter_code
_entity_poly.pdbx_strand_id
1 'polypeptide(L)'
;MPDFWLSSGHHLLDRDEGGGLLVTDEFLKIYLARPELAPPPDACVAERSLHAALLGNPRRPVTVSEIAAITDADARENWSFMTSFRDRLIRHKTVEAAYLDLVRRGAGETPPLFINHLVHVILRNLLDGCEDVFMLRAAELFFRPQRLSLHDGSLLAADEEKVAGASPQSVSPLVAMLGLPAAGGIDVLNEA
;
A
#
# COMPACT_ATOMS: atom_id res chain seq x y z
N MET A 1 16.28 14.90 10.66
CA MET A 1 16.66 14.02 9.53
C MET A 1 15.59 14.18 8.46
N PRO A 2 15.93 14.22 7.16
CA PRO A 2 14.88 14.14 6.13
C PRO A 2 14.10 12.83 6.31
N ASP A 3 12.78 12.93 6.28
CA ASP A 3 11.91 11.76 6.32
C ASP A 3 12.18 10.88 5.09
N PHE A 4 12.24 9.57 5.27
CA PHE A 4 12.46 8.60 4.19
C PHE A 4 11.22 7.75 3.98
N TRP A 5 11.04 7.26 2.75
CA TRP A 5 9.87 6.45 2.36
C TRP A 5 8.53 7.10 2.71
N LEU A 6 8.36 8.38 2.34
CA LEU A 6 7.09 9.10 2.57
C LEU A 6 5.88 8.34 1.99
N SER A 7 6.08 7.62 0.88
CA SER A 7 5.08 6.78 0.22
C SER A 7 4.61 5.58 1.05
N SER A 8 5.27 5.25 2.18
CA SER A 8 4.81 4.22 3.12
C SER A 8 3.52 4.60 3.84
N GLY A 9 3.21 5.90 3.94
CA GLY A 9 2.07 6.38 4.74
C GLY A 9 2.31 6.32 6.25
N HIS A 10 3.55 6.11 6.70
CA HIS A 10 3.91 6.05 8.13
C HIS A 10 3.47 7.30 8.91
N HIS A 11 3.58 8.49 8.31
CA HIS A 11 3.14 9.76 8.88
C HIS A 11 1.62 9.89 9.08
N LEU A 12 0.82 8.96 8.53
CA LEU A 12 -0.62 8.92 8.70
C LEU A 12 -1.03 8.00 9.85
N LEU A 13 -0.08 7.32 10.51
CA LEU A 13 -0.33 6.42 11.63
C LEU A 13 0.09 7.04 12.95
N ASP A 14 -0.57 6.62 14.02
CA ASP A 14 -0.13 6.90 15.39
C ASP A 14 0.70 5.72 15.93
N ARG A 15 1.34 5.90 17.09
CA ARG A 15 2.03 4.82 17.81
C ARG A 15 1.40 4.59 19.17
N ASP A 16 1.33 3.34 19.60
CA ASP A 16 0.97 3.01 20.98
C ASP A 16 2.18 3.14 21.93
N GLU A 17 1.96 2.91 23.22
CA GLU A 17 3.02 2.95 24.24
C GLU A 17 4.18 1.98 23.98
N GLY A 18 3.92 0.89 23.25
CA GLY A 18 4.93 -0.09 22.84
C GLY A 18 5.61 0.24 21.51
N GLY A 19 5.26 1.36 20.87
CA GLY A 19 5.78 1.78 19.57
C GLY A 19 5.11 1.11 18.37
N GLY A 20 4.07 0.30 18.59
CA GLY A 20 3.33 -0.36 17.51
C GLY A 20 2.42 0.61 16.77
N LEU A 21 2.27 0.42 15.47
CA LEU A 21 1.53 1.33 14.60
C LEU A 21 0.01 1.18 14.77
N LEU A 22 -0.66 2.25 15.17
CA LEU A 22 -2.11 2.33 15.29
C LEU A 22 -2.73 2.77 13.97
N VAL A 23 -3.64 1.96 13.44
CA VAL A 23 -4.42 2.30 12.24
C VAL A 23 -5.24 3.56 12.52
N THR A 24 -5.20 4.54 11.62
CA THR A 24 -6.01 5.76 11.66
C THR A 24 -6.99 5.80 10.49
N ASP A 25 -7.93 6.74 10.52
CA ASP A 25 -8.82 6.96 9.37
C ASP A 25 -8.05 7.45 8.14
N GLU A 26 -7.04 8.30 8.32
CA GLU A 26 -6.22 8.81 7.22
C GLU A 26 -5.40 7.71 6.55
N PHE A 27 -4.85 6.78 7.32
CA PHE A 27 -4.13 5.64 6.76
C PHE A 27 -5.05 4.74 5.91
N LEU A 28 -6.29 4.51 6.35
CA LEU A 28 -7.27 3.73 5.59
C LEU A 28 -7.66 4.40 4.27
N LYS A 29 -7.70 5.74 4.22
CA LYS A 29 -8.02 6.50 3.00
C LYS A 29 -6.99 6.35 1.89
N ILE A 30 -5.74 6.00 2.20
CA ILE A 30 -4.72 5.71 1.17
C ILE A 30 -5.19 4.60 0.23
N TYR A 31 -5.83 3.56 0.78
CA TYR A 31 -6.36 2.48 -0.04
C TYR A 31 -7.53 2.95 -0.92
N LEU A 32 -8.37 3.88 -0.44
CA LEU A 32 -9.46 4.48 -1.22
C LEU A 32 -8.98 5.40 -2.35
N ALA A 33 -7.75 5.94 -2.24
CA ALA A 33 -7.13 6.79 -3.25
C ALA A 33 -6.47 6.00 -4.39
N ARG A 34 -6.43 4.66 -4.28
CA ARG A 34 -5.87 3.79 -5.30
C ARG A 34 -6.73 3.80 -6.57
N PRO A 35 -6.12 3.74 -7.77
CA PRO A 35 -6.86 3.75 -9.04
C PRO A 35 -7.83 2.58 -9.16
N GLU A 36 -7.55 1.44 -8.52
CA GLU A 36 -8.44 0.27 -8.53
C GLU A 36 -9.74 0.48 -7.72
N LEU A 37 -9.79 1.51 -6.86
CA LEU A 37 -10.92 1.81 -5.97
C LEU A 37 -11.47 3.23 -6.13
N ALA A 38 -10.74 4.12 -6.78
CA ALA A 38 -11.19 5.45 -7.16
C ALA A 38 -12.22 5.31 -8.29
N PRO A 39 -13.52 5.61 -8.05
CA PRO A 39 -14.55 5.32 -9.04
C PRO A 39 -14.29 6.11 -10.34
N PRO A 40 -14.27 5.44 -11.51
CA PRO A 40 -14.11 6.14 -12.78
C PRO A 40 -15.33 7.05 -13.08
N PRO A 41 -15.22 7.97 -14.06
CA PRO A 41 -16.30 8.91 -14.38
C PRO A 41 -17.63 8.22 -14.72
N ASP A 42 -17.58 7.04 -15.33
CA ASP A 42 -18.70 6.20 -15.74
C ASP A 42 -19.15 5.17 -14.69
N ALA A 43 -18.55 5.18 -13.50
CA ALA A 43 -18.94 4.32 -12.38
C ALA A 43 -20.44 4.36 -12.10
N CYS A 44 -20.99 3.30 -11.51
CA CYS A 44 -22.39 3.30 -11.11
C CYS A 44 -22.62 4.19 -9.87
N VAL A 45 -23.88 4.55 -9.60
CA VAL A 45 -24.24 5.37 -8.41
C VAL A 45 -23.90 4.64 -7.12
N ALA A 46 -24.08 3.31 -7.06
CA ALA A 46 -23.78 2.51 -5.88
C ALA A 46 -22.29 2.60 -5.49
N GLU A 47 -21.40 2.44 -6.46
CA GLU A 47 -19.95 2.52 -6.25
C GLU A 47 -19.50 3.90 -5.78
N ARG A 48 -19.94 4.97 -6.46
CA ARG A 48 -19.63 6.35 -6.04
C ARG A 48 -20.14 6.66 -4.64
N SER A 49 -21.33 6.16 -4.30
CA SER A 49 -21.92 6.37 -2.97
C SER A 49 -21.15 5.60 -1.90
N LEU A 50 -20.74 4.36 -2.18
CA LEU A 50 -19.91 3.55 -1.30
C LEU A 50 -18.55 4.23 -1.03
N HIS A 51 -17.88 4.68 -2.09
CA HIS A 51 -16.61 5.40 -2.01
C HIS A 51 -16.71 6.67 -1.18
N ALA A 52 -17.68 7.54 -1.49
CA ALA A 52 -17.88 8.79 -0.76
C ALA A 52 -18.21 8.54 0.73
N ALA A 53 -19.04 7.53 1.02
CA ALA A 53 -19.37 7.17 2.40
C ALA A 53 -18.13 6.69 3.18
N LEU A 54 -17.21 5.98 2.53
CA LEU A 54 -15.98 5.50 3.14
C LEU A 54 -14.91 6.58 3.26
N LEU A 55 -14.86 7.56 2.36
CA LEU A 55 -14.03 8.75 2.57
C LEU A 55 -14.47 9.54 3.80
N GLY A 56 -15.77 9.59 4.09
CA GLY A 56 -16.31 10.24 5.29
C GLY A 56 -16.12 9.45 6.58
N ASN A 57 -16.30 8.12 6.52
CA ASN A 57 -16.15 7.22 7.67
C ASN A 57 -15.47 5.91 7.24
N PRO A 58 -14.12 5.85 7.18
CA PRO A 58 -13.40 4.71 6.64
C PRO A 58 -13.68 3.40 7.37
N ARG A 59 -13.95 3.47 8.68
CA ARG A 59 -14.22 2.32 9.55
C ARG A 59 -15.65 1.81 9.52
N ARG A 60 -16.55 2.45 8.75
CA ARG A 60 -17.95 2.00 8.70
C ARG A 60 -18.01 0.57 8.15
N PRO A 61 -18.91 -0.28 8.69
CA PRO A 61 -19.16 -1.59 8.09
C PRO A 61 -19.69 -1.43 6.66
N VAL A 62 -19.33 -2.36 5.80
CA VAL A 62 -19.81 -2.46 4.41
C VAL A 62 -20.44 -3.83 4.25
N THR A 63 -21.69 -3.84 3.79
CA THR A 63 -22.45 -5.08 3.63
C THR A 63 -22.20 -5.71 2.27
N VAL A 64 -22.38 -7.04 2.19
CA VAL A 64 -22.30 -7.78 0.92
C VAL A 64 -23.31 -7.24 -0.11
N SER A 65 -24.48 -6.78 0.35
CA SER A 65 -25.50 -6.17 -0.52
C SER A 65 -25.07 -4.82 -1.11
N GLU A 66 -24.31 -4.01 -0.37
CA GLU A 66 -23.78 -2.75 -0.91
C GLU A 66 -22.78 -3.02 -2.04
N ILE A 67 -21.92 -4.02 -1.88
CA ILE A 67 -20.98 -4.43 -2.92
C ILE A 67 -21.74 -5.05 -4.11
N ALA A 68 -22.70 -5.93 -3.86
CA ALA A 68 -23.50 -6.56 -4.91
C ALA A 68 -24.32 -5.57 -5.76
N ALA A 69 -24.62 -4.37 -5.23
CA ALA A 69 -25.30 -3.30 -5.96
C ALA A 69 -24.41 -2.58 -6.98
N ILE A 70 -23.09 -2.77 -6.94
CA ILE A 70 -22.16 -2.22 -7.93
C ILE A 70 -22.33 -2.97 -9.24
N THR A 71 -22.50 -2.25 -10.35
CA THR A 71 -22.77 -2.85 -11.67
C THR A 71 -21.55 -3.59 -12.23
N ASP A 72 -20.38 -2.99 -12.14
CA ASP A 72 -19.13 -3.53 -12.66
C ASP A 72 -18.64 -4.71 -11.79
N ALA A 73 -18.32 -5.84 -12.44
CA ALA A 73 -17.86 -7.04 -11.77
C ALA A 73 -16.44 -6.89 -11.19
N ASP A 74 -15.55 -6.21 -11.90
CA ASP A 74 -14.17 -6.03 -11.49
C ASP A 74 -14.11 -5.07 -10.29
N ALA A 75 -14.95 -4.02 -10.32
CA ALA A 75 -15.13 -3.13 -9.18
C ALA A 75 -15.65 -3.88 -7.94
N ARG A 76 -16.63 -4.78 -8.10
CA ARG A 76 -17.13 -5.61 -6.97
C ARG A 76 -16.02 -6.45 -6.33
N GLU A 77 -15.15 -7.02 -7.14
CA GLU A 77 -14.01 -7.81 -6.66
C GLU A 77 -13.03 -6.93 -5.87
N ASN A 78 -12.63 -5.78 -6.44
CA ASN A 78 -11.75 -4.82 -5.77
C ASN A 78 -12.33 -4.34 -4.43
N TRP A 79 -13.63 -4.02 -4.40
CA TRP A 79 -14.33 -3.61 -3.18
C TRP A 79 -14.39 -4.74 -2.13
N SER A 80 -14.54 -5.99 -2.56
CA SER A 80 -14.54 -7.16 -1.66
C SER A 80 -13.17 -7.37 -1.02
N PHE A 81 -12.09 -7.29 -1.81
CA PHE A 81 -10.72 -7.41 -1.33
C PHE A 81 -10.37 -6.29 -0.35
N MET A 82 -10.66 -5.04 -0.73
CA MET A 82 -10.41 -3.87 0.12
C MET A 82 -11.17 -3.98 1.45
N THR A 83 -12.47 -4.26 1.40
CA THR A 83 -13.32 -4.32 2.60
C THR A 83 -12.83 -5.38 3.57
N SER A 84 -12.51 -6.58 3.06
CA SER A 84 -11.99 -7.69 3.86
C SER A 84 -10.63 -7.36 4.48
N PHE A 85 -9.75 -6.70 3.73
CA PHE A 85 -8.44 -6.26 4.21
C PHE A 85 -8.56 -5.18 5.29
N ARG A 86 -9.38 -4.15 5.06
CA ARG A 86 -9.67 -3.10 6.05
C ARG A 86 -10.23 -3.69 7.34
N ASP A 87 -11.21 -4.60 7.23
CA ASP A 87 -11.86 -5.22 8.39
C ASP A 87 -10.88 -6.04 9.23
N ARG A 88 -9.85 -6.62 8.58
CA ARG A 88 -8.72 -7.23 9.28
C ARG A 88 -7.91 -6.16 10.01
N LEU A 89 -7.48 -5.10 9.35
CA LEU A 89 -6.67 -4.04 9.97
C LEU A 89 -7.33 -3.47 11.23
N ILE A 90 -8.63 -3.15 11.17
CA ILE A 90 -9.35 -2.55 12.30
C ILE A 90 -9.62 -3.54 13.45
N ARG A 91 -9.55 -4.85 13.20
CA ARG A 91 -9.75 -5.88 14.23
C ARG A 91 -8.54 -6.00 15.16
N HIS A 92 -7.36 -5.62 14.69
CA HIS A 92 -6.13 -5.70 15.47
C HIS A 92 -5.76 -4.33 16.05
N LYS A 93 -5.11 -4.34 17.21
CA LYS A 93 -4.64 -3.11 17.86
C LYS A 93 -3.62 -2.38 17.00
N THR A 94 -2.71 -3.12 16.37
CA THR A 94 -1.62 -2.54 15.56
C THR A 94 -1.54 -3.15 14.16
N VAL A 95 -0.89 -2.42 13.25
CA VAL A 95 -0.58 -2.87 11.89
C VAL A 95 0.28 -4.13 11.92
N GLU A 96 1.28 -4.19 12.81
CA GLU A 96 2.14 -5.36 12.99
C GLU A 96 1.35 -6.60 13.44
N ALA A 97 0.38 -6.41 14.35
CA ALA A 97 -0.47 -7.51 14.80
C ALA A 97 -1.38 -8.03 13.67
N ALA A 98 -1.90 -7.15 12.82
CA ALA A 98 -2.66 -7.55 11.63
C ALA A 98 -1.79 -8.29 10.60
N TYR A 99 -0.57 -7.81 10.35
CA TYR A 99 0.40 -8.49 9.49
C TYR A 99 0.77 -9.87 10.03
N LEU A 100 1.03 -9.99 11.33
CA LEU A 100 1.35 -11.26 11.98
C LEU A 100 0.20 -12.27 11.88
N ASP A 101 -1.05 -11.81 12.03
CA ASP A 101 -2.23 -12.65 11.82
C ASP A 101 -2.31 -13.16 10.38
N LEU A 102 -2.05 -12.28 9.40
CA LEU A 102 -2.03 -12.61 7.97
C LEU A 102 -0.98 -13.68 7.66
N VAL A 103 0.25 -13.54 8.16
CA VAL A 103 1.33 -14.52 7.93
C VAL A 103 1.03 -15.86 8.61
N ARG A 104 0.43 -15.86 9.80
CA ARG A 104 0.16 -17.09 10.56
C ARG A 104 -1.06 -17.86 10.08
N ARG A 105 -2.11 -17.17 9.64
CA ARG A 105 -3.37 -17.78 9.21
C ARG A 105 -3.49 -17.90 7.70
N GLY A 106 -2.53 -17.35 6.96
CA GLY A 106 -2.55 -17.26 5.51
C GLY A 106 -3.17 -15.96 5.02
N ALA A 107 -2.69 -15.48 3.87
CA ALA A 107 -3.13 -14.24 3.24
C ALA A 107 -4.58 -14.28 2.74
N GLY A 108 -5.12 -15.48 2.50
CA GLY A 108 -6.43 -15.66 1.86
C GLY A 108 -6.47 -14.92 0.53
N GLU A 109 -7.50 -14.09 0.36
CA GLU A 109 -7.71 -13.25 -0.83
C GLU A 109 -7.06 -11.87 -0.71
N THR A 110 -6.21 -11.63 0.30
CA THR A 110 -5.55 -10.33 0.45
C THR A 110 -4.59 -10.08 -0.71
N PRO A 111 -4.77 -9.00 -1.50
CA PRO A 111 -3.86 -8.68 -2.59
C PRO A 111 -2.41 -8.56 -2.12
N PRO A 112 -1.42 -9.16 -2.84
CA PRO A 112 0.00 -9.09 -2.48
C PRO A 112 0.50 -7.65 -2.30
N LEU A 113 -0.04 -6.72 -3.09
CA LEU A 113 0.31 -5.30 -3.01
C LEU A 113 -0.03 -4.67 -1.64
N PHE A 114 -1.11 -5.12 -0.98
CA PHE A 114 -1.44 -4.66 0.38
C PHE A 114 -0.46 -5.22 1.40
N ILE A 115 -0.03 -6.48 1.23
CA ILE A 115 0.97 -7.12 2.09
C ILE A 115 2.30 -6.38 1.99
N ASN A 116 2.75 -6.08 0.76
CA ASN A 116 3.97 -5.30 0.52
C ASN A 116 3.89 -3.92 1.18
N HIS A 117 2.73 -3.25 1.11
CA HIS A 117 2.54 -1.97 1.78
C HIS A 117 2.59 -2.07 3.31
N LEU A 118 2.02 -3.14 3.90
CA LEU A 118 2.18 -3.39 5.35
C LEU A 118 3.65 -3.58 5.73
N VAL A 119 4.40 -4.38 4.97
CA VAL A 119 5.82 -4.59 5.21
C VAL A 119 6.60 -3.27 5.10
N HIS A 120 6.30 -2.46 4.08
CA HIS A 120 6.90 -1.16 3.88
C HIS A 120 6.70 -0.23 5.09
N VAL A 121 5.47 -0.09 5.59
CA VAL A 121 5.19 0.80 6.72
C VAL A 121 5.74 0.27 8.04
N ILE A 122 5.73 -1.05 8.25
CA ILE A 122 6.34 -1.69 9.42
C ILE A 122 7.85 -1.48 9.43
N LEU A 123 8.52 -1.66 8.30
CA LEU A 123 9.97 -1.42 8.19
C LEU A 123 10.31 0.06 8.34
N ARG A 124 9.49 0.98 7.80
CA ARG A 124 9.68 2.42 8.05
C ARG A 124 9.62 2.73 9.55
N ASN A 125 8.71 2.09 10.28
CA ASN A 125 8.59 2.26 11.73
C ASN A 125 9.79 1.66 12.48
N LEU A 126 10.21 0.46 12.09
CA LEU A 126 11.33 -0.26 12.70
C LEU A 126 12.67 0.48 12.52
N LEU A 127 12.87 1.11 11.37
CA LEU A 127 14.10 1.81 11.00
C LEU A 127 14.06 3.30 11.34
N ASP A 128 13.13 3.72 12.19
CA ASP A 128 13.05 5.12 12.60
C ASP A 128 14.32 5.56 13.32
N GLY A 129 14.93 6.66 12.84
CA GLY A 129 16.24 7.11 13.30
C GLY A 129 17.44 6.34 12.76
N CYS A 130 17.26 5.39 11.84
CA CYS A 130 18.37 4.71 11.15
C CYS A 130 19.06 5.66 10.16
N GLU A 131 20.33 5.97 10.38
CA GLU A 131 21.13 6.85 9.51
C GLU A 131 21.91 6.10 8.42
N ASP A 132 21.96 4.77 8.50
CA ASP A 132 22.68 3.94 7.52
C ASP A 132 21.84 3.74 6.24
N VAL A 133 22.22 4.46 5.18
CA VAL A 133 21.56 4.41 3.88
C VAL A 133 21.62 3.03 3.21
N PHE A 134 22.64 2.21 3.51
CA PHE A 134 22.73 0.85 2.99
C PHE A 134 21.74 -0.07 3.69
N MET A 135 21.56 0.10 5.00
CA MET A 135 20.53 -0.61 5.76
C MET A 135 19.13 -0.26 5.24
N LEU A 136 18.86 1.02 4.98
CA LEU A 136 17.61 1.45 4.36
C LEU A 136 17.41 0.76 3.01
N ARG A 137 18.38 0.84 2.09
CA ARG A 137 18.24 0.19 0.78
C ARG A 137 18.10 -1.33 0.85
N ALA A 138 18.82 -2.00 1.74
CA ALA A 138 18.67 -3.45 1.93
C ALA A 138 17.24 -3.81 2.38
N ALA A 139 16.65 -3.00 3.26
CA ALA A 139 15.28 -3.21 3.73
C ALA A 139 14.22 -3.02 2.63
N GLU A 140 14.51 -2.30 1.55
CA GLU A 140 13.57 -2.18 0.41
C GLU A 140 13.29 -3.52 -0.28
N LEU A 141 14.22 -4.48 -0.22
CA LEU A 141 14.05 -5.81 -0.81
C LEU A 141 12.87 -6.60 -0.23
N PHE A 142 12.39 -6.23 0.96
CA PHE A 142 11.26 -6.90 1.62
C PHE A 142 9.90 -6.47 1.08
N PHE A 143 9.80 -5.31 0.43
CA PHE A 143 8.53 -4.78 -0.05
C PHE A 143 8.55 -4.32 -1.51
N ARG A 144 9.73 -4.20 -2.13
CA ARG A 144 9.86 -3.89 -3.56
C ARG A 144 9.95 -5.17 -4.38
N PRO A 145 8.93 -5.48 -5.20
CA PRO A 145 8.98 -6.63 -6.10
C PRO A 145 10.18 -6.54 -7.05
N GLN A 146 10.81 -7.68 -7.30
CA GLN A 146 11.90 -7.79 -8.25
C GLN A 146 11.37 -8.49 -9.52
N ARG A 147 11.54 -7.84 -10.66
CA ARG A 147 11.34 -8.46 -11.97
C ARG A 147 12.54 -9.34 -12.28
N LEU A 148 12.28 -10.63 -12.40
CA LEU A 148 13.28 -11.62 -12.80
C LEU A 148 13.27 -11.80 -14.32
N SER A 149 14.44 -11.77 -14.95
CA SER A 149 14.61 -12.06 -16.38
C SER A 149 15.79 -12.98 -16.61
N LEU A 150 15.72 -13.78 -17.68
CA LEU A 150 16.83 -14.60 -18.13
C LEU A 150 17.51 -13.90 -19.31
N HIS A 151 18.81 -13.67 -19.20
CA HIS A 151 19.64 -13.09 -20.26
C HIS A 151 20.93 -13.91 -20.39
N ASP A 152 21.17 -14.48 -21.58
CA ASP A 152 22.34 -15.33 -21.87
C ASP A 152 22.61 -16.42 -20.82
N GLY A 153 21.54 -17.08 -20.34
CA GLY A 153 21.64 -18.14 -19.32
C GLY A 153 21.85 -17.64 -17.89
N SER A 154 21.91 -16.33 -17.67
CA SER A 154 22.02 -15.71 -16.35
C SER A 154 20.68 -15.16 -15.88
N LEU A 155 20.37 -15.33 -14.59
CA LEU A 155 19.19 -14.73 -13.96
C LEU A 155 19.52 -13.32 -13.51
N LEU A 156 18.79 -12.34 -14.03
CA LEU A 156 18.86 -10.94 -13.63
C LEU A 156 17.64 -10.60 -12.77
N ALA A 157 17.85 -9.83 -11.72
CA ALA A 157 16.79 -9.27 -10.88
C ALA A 157 16.87 -7.75 -10.95
N ALA A 158 15.73 -7.11 -11.25
CA ALA A 158 15.64 -5.66 -11.32
C ALA A 158 14.39 -5.18 -10.58
N ASP A 159 14.50 -4.08 -9.85
CA ASP A 159 13.38 -3.45 -9.16
C ASP A 159 12.25 -3.15 -10.15
N GLU A 160 11.08 -3.72 -9.90
CA GLU A 160 9.92 -3.59 -10.80
C GLU A 160 9.50 -2.13 -10.98
N GLU A 161 9.57 -1.30 -9.94
CA GLU A 161 9.22 0.12 -10.02
C GLU A 161 10.17 0.87 -10.98
N LYS A 162 11.47 0.56 -10.90
CA LYS A 162 12.50 1.18 -11.77
C LYS A 162 12.38 0.72 -13.22
N VAL A 163 12.03 -0.55 -13.45
CA VAL A 163 11.85 -1.09 -14.80
C VAL A 163 10.53 -0.64 -15.41
N ALA A 164 9.45 -0.57 -14.63
CA ALA A 164 8.14 -0.09 -15.07
C ALA A 164 8.17 1.41 -15.41
N GLY A 165 8.97 2.22 -14.71
CA GLY A 165 9.15 3.65 -14.97
C GLY A 165 9.72 4.01 -16.36
N ALA A 166 10.22 3.03 -17.12
CA ALA A 166 10.61 3.22 -18.54
C ALA A 166 9.42 3.17 -19.51
N SER A 167 8.20 2.91 -19.03
CA SER A 167 6.93 3.03 -19.76
C SER A 167 5.94 3.88 -18.94
N PRO A 168 5.07 4.68 -19.56
CA PRO A 168 4.35 5.72 -18.85
C PRO A 168 3.25 5.12 -17.96
N GLN A 169 3.24 5.56 -16.70
CA GLN A 169 2.20 5.46 -15.65
C GLN A 169 2.20 4.22 -14.74
N SER A 170 2.77 4.40 -13.54
CA SER A 170 2.04 4.20 -12.27
C SER A 170 2.74 4.99 -11.16
N VAL A 171 2.26 6.21 -10.90
CA VAL A 171 2.68 6.97 -9.71
C VAL A 171 2.05 6.32 -8.49
N SER A 172 2.83 6.14 -7.41
CA SER A 172 2.28 5.63 -6.16
C SER A 172 1.07 6.50 -5.72
N PRO A 173 0.01 5.93 -5.13
CA PRO A 173 -1.21 6.66 -4.78
C PRO A 173 -0.96 7.92 -3.94
N LEU A 174 0.04 7.87 -3.06
CA LEU A 174 0.44 9.00 -2.21
C LEU A 174 1.14 10.11 -3.02
N VAL A 175 1.96 9.75 -4.01
CA VAL A 175 2.58 10.70 -4.96
C VAL A 175 1.52 11.37 -5.83
N ALA A 176 0.51 10.61 -6.28
CA ALA A 176 -0.63 11.16 -7.01
C ALA A 176 -1.44 12.14 -6.13
N MET A 177 -1.62 11.83 -4.84
CA MET A 177 -2.36 12.68 -3.90
C MET A 177 -1.60 13.96 -3.51
N LEU A 178 -0.26 13.91 -3.43
CA LEU A 178 0.59 15.04 -3.06
C LEU A 178 1.05 15.91 -4.24
N GLY A 179 0.72 15.53 -5.49
CA GLY A 179 1.13 16.27 -6.69
C GLY A 179 2.65 16.31 -6.90
N LEU A 180 3.37 15.31 -6.39
CA LEU A 180 4.84 15.24 -6.49
C LEU A 180 5.25 14.75 -7.89
N PRO A 181 6.38 15.23 -8.45
CA PRO A 181 6.85 14.80 -9.76
C PRO A 181 7.16 13.29 -9.78
N ALA A 182 6.68 12.61 -10.83
CA ALA A 182 6.75 11.15 -11.00
C ALA A 182 8.15 10.60 -11.31
N ALA A 183 9.13 11.45 -11.61
CA ALA A 183 10.44 11.05 -12.10
C ALA A 183 11.52 11.34 -11.05
N GLY A 184 11.87 10.33 -10.25
CA GLY A 184 13.10 10.30 -9.47
C GLY A 184 14.19 9.62 -10.29
N GLY A 185 15.34 10.27 -10.45
CA GLY A 185 16.51 9.68 -11.11
C GLY A 185 17.00 8.39 -10.44
N ILE A 186 17.89 7.67 -11.11
CA ILE A 186 18.55 6.50 -10.52
C ILE A 186 19.50 6.99 -9.44
N ASP A 187 19.11 6.81 -8.17
CA ASP A 187 20.02 7.01 -7.04
C ASP A 187 21.10 5.91 -7.05
N VAL A 188 22.34 6.32 -7.33
CA VAL A 188 23.53 5.47 -7.19
C VAL A 188 24.13 5.78 -5.82
N LEU A 189 24.02 4.84 -4.88
CA LEU A 189 24.72 4.92 -3.60
C LEU A 189 26.17 4.48 -3.80
N ASN A 190 27.11 5.37 -3.47
CA ASN A 190 28.53 5.06 -3.44
C ASN A 190 29.05 5.21 -2.00
N GLU A 191 30.02 4.37 -1.63
CA GLU A 191 30.92 4.65 -0.52
C GLU A 191 31.83 5.81 -0.97
N ALA A 192 31.60 7.02 -0.48
CA ALA A 192 32.62 8.06 -0.58
C ALA A 192 33.60 7.91 0.59
#